data_AF-A0AAE0T8J9-F1
#
_entry.id   AF-A0AAE0T8J9-F1
#
_cell.length_a   1.000
_cell.length_b   1.000
_cell.length_c   1.000
_cell.angle_alpha   90.00
_cell.angle_beta   90.00
_cell.angle_gamma   90.00
#
_symmetry.space_group_name_H-M   'P 1'
#
loop_
_entity.id
_entity.type
_entity.pdbx_description
1 polymer ?
#
loop_
_entity_poly.entity_id
_entity_poly.type
_entity_poly.pdbx_seq_one_letter_code
_entity_poly.pdbx_strand_id
1 'polypeptide(L)'
;MEVLEITNEEKLENIVESVNAYKMLANKVNDVVQYLRTKNLSIDGVGDSYKTFQECRKKVFKFIGNKLGIVASGKDINTVHMNVDRYDTHCDRSIICKFARRSLQMMVLGKRMKLKVQ
;
A
#
# COMPACT_ATOMS: atom_id res chain seq x y z
N MET A 1 -2.56 47.35 30.98
CA MET A 1 -2.30 46.12 30.20
C MET A 1 -3.19 46.26 28.97
N GLU A 2 -2.65 46.78 27.87
CA GLU A 2 -3.41 46.94 26.63
C GLU A 2 -3.65 45.57 26.01
N VAL A 3 -4.92 45.20 25.86
CA VAL A 3 -5.33 44.02 25.12
C VAL A 3 -5.30 44.44 23.65
N LEU A 4 -4.30 43.97 22.91
CA LEU A 4 -4.26 44.13 21.46
C LEU A 4 -5.43 43.35 20.85
N GLU A 5 -6.42 44.07 20.33
CA GLU A 5 -7.52 43.49 19.57
C GLU A 5 -7.00 42.99 18.22
N ILE A 6 -6.90 41.67 18.08
CA ILE A 6 -6.52 41.04 16.81
C ILE A 6 -7.61 41.35 15.78
N THR A 7 -7.21 41.99 14.70
CA THR A 7 -8.10 42.37 13.59
C THR A 7 -8.62 41.13 12.86
N ASN A 8 -9.76 41.26 12.18
CA ASN A 8 -10.32 40.15 11.40
C ASN A 8 -9.39 39.71 10.24
N GLU A 9 -8.55 40.62 9.74
CA GLU A 9 -7.55 40.34 8.70
C GLU A 9 -6.40 39.49 9.27
N GLU A 10 -5.84 39.85 10.42
CA GLU A 10 -4.81 39.05 11.11
C GLU A 10 -5.35 37.65 11.50
N LYS A 11 -6.62 37.54 11.89
CA LYS A 11 -7.24 36.22 12.12
C LYS A 11 -7.31 35.39 10.84
N LEU A 12 -7.63 36.02 9.71
CA LEU A 12 -7.72 35.34 8.42
C LEU A 12 -6.35 34.84 7.96
N GLU A 13 -5.30 35.66 8.09
CA GLU A 13 -3.93 35.28 7.76
C GLU A 13 -3.45 34.10 8.61
N ASN A 14 -3.67 34.14 9.93
CA ASN A 14 -3.34 33.04 10.84
C ASN A 14 -4.05 31.72 10.47
N ILE A 15 -5.31 31.80 10.01
CA ILE A 15 -6.06 30.63 9.52
C ILE A 15 -5.42 30.09 8.24
N VAL A 16 -5.07 30.97 7.29
CA VAL A 16 -4.46 30.57 6.01
C VAL A 16 -3.10 29.89 6.25
N GLU A 17 -2.27 30.45 7.11
CA GLU A 17 -0.98 29.84 7.50
C GLU A 17 -1.17 28.48 8.14
N SER A 18 -2.12 28.36 9.07
CA SER A 18 -2.45 27.08 9.72
C SER A 18 -2.88 26.03 8.69
N VAL A 19 -3.76 26.38 7.76
CA VAL A 19 -4.22 25.48 6.69
C VAL A 19 -3.04 25.03 5.80
N ASN A 20 -2.13 25.94 5.46
CA ASN A 20 -0.94 25.60 4.68
C ASN A 20 -0.01 24.65 5.45
N ALA A 21 0.20 24.88 6.75
CA ALA A 21 0.97 23.98 7.60
C ALA A 21 0.35 22.58 7.67
N TYR A 22 -0.98 22.48 7.79
CA TYR A 22 -1.69 21.19 7.75
C TYR A 22 -1.52 20.47 6.41
N LYS A 23 -1.60 21.18 5.28
CA LYS A 23 -1.36 20.60 3.95
C LYS A 23 0.06 20.06 3.82
N MET A 24 1.05 20.82 4.28
CA MET A 24 2.45 20.37 4.27
C MET A 24 2.66 19.13 5.15
N LEU A 25 2.02 19.09 6.32
CA LEU A 25 2.08 17.93 7.21
C LEU A 25 1.43 16.71 6.56
N ALA A 26 0.25 16.87 5.95
CA ALA A 26 -0.44 15.78 5.24
C ALA A 26 0.42 15.20 4.11
N ASN A 27 1.12 16.05 3.35
CA ASN A 27 2.05 15.60 2.31
C ASN A 27 3.21 14.79 2.89
N LYS A 28 3.84 15.26 3.98
CA LYS A 28 4.92 14.53 4.65
C LYS A 28 4.45 13.17 5.18
N VAL A 29 3.25 13.10 5.75
CA VAL A 29 2.65 11.84 6.20
C VAL A 29 2.45 10.90 5.02
N ASN A 30 1.92 11.41 3.90
CA ASN A 30 1.76 10.62 2.68
C ASN A 30 3.10 10.09 2.15
N ASP A 31 4.16 10.90 2.14
CA ASP A 31 5.49 10.48 1.70
C ASP A 31 6.03 9.33 2.57
N VAL A 32 5.88 9.42 3.89
CA VAL A 32 6.28 8.35 4.82
C VAL A 32 5.46 7.08 4.57
N VAL A 33 4.15 7.21 4.39
CA VAL A 33 3.27 6.08 4.09
C VAL A 33 3.66 5.41 2.76
N GLN A 34 3.96 6.19 1.73
CA GLN A 34 4.42 5.67 0.44
C GLN A 34 5.77 4.96 0.58
N TYR A 35 6.72 5.55 1.31
CA TYR A 35 8.02 4.96 1.59
C TYR A 35 7.88 3.58 2.26
N LEU A 36 7.04 3.46 3.28
CA LEU A 36 6.75 2.21 3.97
C LEU A 36 6.10 1.15 3.07
N ARG A 37 5.37 1.58 2.03
CA ARG A 37 4.66 0.72 1.06
C ARG A 37 5.46 0.40 -0.20
N THR A 38 6.68 0.90 -0.36
CA THR A 38 7.52 0.71 -1.56
C THR A 38 7.77 -0.75 -1.97
N LYS A 39 7.62 -1.69 -1.03
CA LYS A 39 7.78 -3.13 -1.27
C LYS A 39 6.46 -3.90 -1.21
N ASN A 40 5.33 -3.21 -1.13
CA ASN A 40 4.03 -3.83 -1.03
C ASN A 40 3.38 -3.93 -2.42
N LEU A 41 2.69 -5.03 -2.68
CA LEU A 41 1.70 -5.15 -3.76
C LEU A 41 0.39 -5.66 -3.19
N SER A 42 -0.71 -5.16 -3.74
CA SER A 42 -2.01 -5.81 -3.61
C SER A 42 -2.15 -6.84 -4.72
N ILE A 43 -2.56 -8.06 -4.37
CA ILE A 43 -2.71 -9.19 -5.28
C ILE A 43 -4.15 -9.70 -5.15
N ASP A 44 -4.89 -9.63 -6.25
CA ASP A 44 -6.28 -10.06 -6.31
C ASP A 44 -6.40 -11.49 -6.89
N GLY A 45 -7.46 -12.22 -6.51
CA GLY A 45 -7.82 -13.51 -7.10
C GLY A 45 -6.94 -14.71 -6.68
N VAL A 46 -6.30 -14.63 -5.51
CA VAL A 46 -5.49 -15.73 -4.95
C VAL A 46 -6.37 -16.79 -4.24
N GLY A 47 -7.61 -16.43 -3.90
CA GLY A 47 -8.55 -17.26 -3.16
C GLY A 47 -8.40 -17.16 -1.63
N ASP A 48 -9.52 -17.12 -0.93
CA ASP A 48 -9.61 -16.88 0.52
C ASP A 48 -9.38 -18.09 1.43
N SER A 49 -9.10 -19.26 0.85
CA SER A 49 -9.08 -20.54 1.58
C SER A 49 -7.73 -20.86 2.23
N TYR A 50 -7.24 -20.06 3.17
CA TYR A 50 -6.03 -20.37 3.94
C TYR A 50 -6.23 -20.16 5.43
N LYS A 51 -5.69 -21.07 6.23
CA LYS A 51 -5.81 -21.06 7.70
C LYS A 51 -4.59 -20.44 8.37
N THR A 52 -3.45 -20.44 7.69
CA THR A 52 -2.20 -19.91 8.23
C THR A 52 -1.53 -18.90 7.31
N PHE A 53 -0.73 -18.02 7.91
CA PHE A 53 0.16 -17.11 7.19
C PHE A 53 1.06 -17.85 6.17
N GLN A 54 1.56 -19.02 6.56
CA GLN A 54 2.50 -19.79 5.73
C GLN A 54 1.82 -20.42 4.52
N GLU A 55 0.55 -20.83 4.65
CA GLU A 55 -0.29 -21.26 3.53
C GLU A 55 -0.59 -20.11 2.57
N CYS A 56 -0.99 -18.95 3.10
CA CYS A 56 -1.22 -17.73 2.31
C CYS A 56 0.01 -17.39 1.47
N ARG A 57 1.18 -17.37 2.13
CA ARG A 57 2.46 -17.07 1.50
C ARG A 57 2.80 -18.06 0.38
N LYS A 58 2.61 -19.37 0.60
CA LYS A 58 2.80 -20.40 -0.43
C LYS A 58 1.84 -20.23 -1.61
N LYS A 59 0.56 -19.91 -1.35
CA LYS A 59 -0.43 -19.67 -2.40
C LYS A 59 -0.08 -18.47 -3.26
N VAL A 60 0.33 -17.36 -2.65
CA VAL A 60 0.77 -16.15 -3.36
C VAL A 60 1.94 -16.48 -4.31
N PHE A 61 2.93 -17.25 -3.86
CA PHE A 61 4.05 -17.64 -4.73
C PHE A 61 3.64 -18.56 -5.86
N LYS A 62 2.82 -19.58 -5.56
CA LYS A 62 2.30 -20.47 -6.59
C LYS A 62 1.51 -19.67 -7.63
N PHE A 63 0.70 -18.71 -7.19
CA PHE A 63 -0.06 -17.84 -8.07
C PHE A 63 0.85 -16.96 -8.94
N ILE A 64 1.79 -16.23 -8.34
CA ILE A 64 2.76 -15.39 -9.06
C ILE A 64 3.60 -16.23 -10.05
N GLY A 65 4.10 -17.38 -9.61
CA GLY A 65 4.90 -18.27 -10.43
C GLY A 65 4.11 -18.80 -11.62
N ASN A 66 2.88 -19.29 -11.39
CA ASN A 66 2.03 -19.81 -12.44
C ASN A 66 1.57 -18.73 -13.44
N LYS A 67 1.27 -17.51 -12.96
CA LYS A 67 0.74 -16.43 -13.80
C LYS A 67 1.82 -15.61 -14.50
N LEU A 68 2.98 -15.43 -13.88
CA LEU A 68 4.02 -14.50 -14.36
C LEU A 68 5.35 -15.20 -14.71
N GLY A 69 5.48 -16.50 -14.44
CA GLY A 69 6.72 -17.25 -14.68
C GLY A 69 7.88 -16.83 -13.78
N ILE A 70 7.59 -16.31 -12.58
CA ILE A 70 8.61 -15.85 -11.62
C ILE A 70 8.85 -16.94 -10.59
N VAL A 71 10.11 -17.41 -10.52
CA VAL A 71 10.54 -18.32 -9.46
C VAL A 71 10.82 -17.50 -8.21
N ALA A 72 9.99 -17.65 -7.19
CA ALA A 72 10.14 -16.97 -5.91
C ALA A 72 9.95 -17.96 -4.76
N SER A 73 10.64 -17.70 -3.65
CA SER A 73 10.75 -18.61 -2.52
C SER A 73 10.15 -18.02 -1.26
N GLY A 74 9.89 -18.87 -0.26
CA GLY A 74 9.54 -18.48 1.10
C GLY A 74 10.61 -17.66 1.86
N LYS A 75 11.57 -17.01 1.21
CA LYS A 75 12.44 -15.98 1.80
C LYS A 75 12.19 -14.60 1.18
N ASP A 76 11.45 -14.55 0.08
CA ASP A 76 11.28 -13.36 -0.75
C ASP A 76 10.09 -12.47 -0.35
N ILE A 77 9.25 -12.93 0.58
CA ILE A 77 8.13 -12.17 1.14
C ILE A 77 8.33 -11.96 2.63
N ASN A 78 8.35 -10.73 3.12
CA ASN A 78 8.41 -10.46 4.56
C ASN A 78 7.05 -10.74 5.22
N THR A 79 5.96 -10.20 4.67
CA THR A 79 4.62 -10.33 5.25
C THR A 79 3.55 -10.49 4.16
N VAL A 80 2.50 -11.25 4.49
CA VAL A 80 1.25 -11.35 3.73
C VAL A 80 0.09 -11.12 4.68
N HIS A 81 -0.86 -10.28 4.26
CA HIS A 81 -2.07 -10.00 5.01
C HIS A 81 -3.27 -9.94 4.06
N MET A 82 -4.42 -10.43 4.51
CA MET A 82 -5.68 -10.13 3.83
C MET A 82 -5.94 -8.65 3.94
N ASN A 83 -6.33 -8.03 2.84
CA ASN A 83 -6.89 -6.70 2.88
C ASN A 83 -8.26 -6.79 3.56
N VAL A 84 -8.39 -6.11 4.68
CA VAL A 84 -9.57 -6.19 5.55
C VAL A 84 -10.70 -5.28 5.04
N ASP A 85 -10.36 -4.29 4.21
CA ASP A 85 -11.26 -3.21 3.81
C ASP A 85 -12.29 -3.59 2.74
N ARG A 86 -12.19 -4.78 2.13
CA ARG A 86 -13.12 -5.28 1.12
C ARG A 86 -13.67 -6.65 1.51
N TYR A 87 -14.59 -6.68 2.47
CA TYR A 87 -15.38 -7.89 2.72
C TYR A 87 -16.61 -7.88 1.81
N ASP A 88 -16.42 -8.34 0.57
CA ASP A 88 -17.51 -8.69 -0.32
C ASP A 88 -17.55 -10.22 -0.42
N THR A 89 -18.66 -10.84 -0.03
CA THR A 89 -18.83 -12.29 -0.06
C THR A 89 -18.83 -12.86 -1.47
N HIS A 90 -18.95 -12.02 -2.50
CA HIS A 90 -18.96 -12.42 -3.90
C HIS A 90 -17.60 -12.34 -4.59
N CYS A 91 -16.56 -11.80 -3.93
CA CYS A 91 -15.21 -11.76 -4.50
C CYS A 91 -14.13 -12.20 -3.51
N ASP A 92 -13.06 -12.80 -4.03
CA ASP A 92 -11.87 -13.08 -3.23
C ASP A 92 -11.28 -11.78 -2.68
N ARG A 93 -10.85 -11.80 -1.41
CA ARG A 93 -10.17 -10.65 -0.81
C ARG A 93 -8.82 -10.44 -1.46
N SER A 94 -8.46 -9.16 -1.58
CA SER A 94 -7.11 -8.83 -2.03
C SER A 94 -6.09 -9.15 -0.95
N ILE A 95 -4.90 -9.58 -1.35
CA ILE A 95 -3.80 -9.88 -0.44
C ILE A 95 -2.76 -8.79 -0.54
N ILE A 96 -2.43 -8.15 0.58
CA ILE A 96 -1.29 -7.25 0.68
C ILE A 96 -0.05 -8.09 0.94
N CYS A 97 0.87 -8.09 -0.02
CA CYS A 97 2.12 -8.83 0.01
C CYS A 97 3.30 -7.87 0.08
N LYS A 98 4.08 -7.92 1.16
CA LYS A 98 5.33 -7.18 1.33
C LYS A 98 6.52 -8.03 0.91
N PHE A 99 7.19 -7.66 -0.16
CA PHE A 99 8.40 -8.32 -0.61
C PHE A 99 9.61 -7.97 0.27
N ALA A 100 10.53 -8.91 0.42
CA ALA A 100 11.80 -8.66 1.09
C ALA A 100 12.64 -7.61 0.33
N ARG A 101 12.63 -7.70 -1.00
CA ARG A 101 13.41 -6.87 -1.93
C ARG A 101 12.49 -6.10 -2.86
N ARG A 102 12.77 -4.81 -3.05
CA ARG A 102 12.05 -3.94 -4.00
C ARG A 102 12.23 -4.41 -5.45
N SER A 103 13.39 -4.95 -5.80
CA SER A 103 13.67 -5.47 -7.14
C SER A 103 12.71 -6.58 -7.56
N LEU A 104 12.36 -7.50 -6.65
CA LEU A 104 11.40 -8.56 -6.94
C LEU A 104 9.98 -8.01 -7.09
N GLN A 105 9.58 -7.07 -6.24
CA GLN A 105 8.30 -6.37 -6.36
C GLN A 105 8.17 -5.69 -7.75
N MET A 106 9.21 -4.99 -8.19
CA MET A 106 9.24 -4.35 -9.51
C MET A 106 9.22 -5.37 -10.65
N MET A 107 9.86 -6.53 -10.49
CA MET A 107 9.83 -7.62 -11.47
C MET A 107 8.41 -8.18 -11.63
N VAL A 108 7.72 -8.43 -10.51
CA VAL A 108 6.31 -8.89 -10.49
C VAL A 108 5.43 -7.87 -11.20
N LEU A 109 5.54 -6.58 -10.82
CA LEU A 109 4.75 -5.52 -11.42
C LEU A 109 5.05 -5.37 -12.93
N GLY A 110 6.32 -5.38 -13.32
CA GLY A 110 6.75 -5.26 -14.71
C GLY A 110 6.24 -6.40 -15.59
N LYS A 111 6.30 -7.65 -15.10
CA LYS A 111 5.72 -8.82 -15.81
C LYS A 111 4.20 -8.69 -15.94
N ARG A 112 3.51 -8.27 -14.87
CA ARG A 112 2.06 -8.07 -14.89
C ARG A 112 1.61 -7.00 -15.88
N MET A 113 2.36 -5.91 -16.00
CA MET A 113 2.06 -4.82 -16.94
C MET A 113 2.19 -5.28 -18.39
N LYS A 114 3.18 -6.12 -18.71
CA LYS A 114 3.35 -6.69 -20.05
C LYS A 114 2.18 -7.57 -20.48
N LEU A 115 1.51 -8.24 -19.53
CA LEU A 115 0.31 -9.04 -19.82
C LEU A 115 -0.95 -8.22 -20.12
N LYS A 116 -0.98 -6.90 -19.85
CA LYS A 116 -2.14 -6.05 -20.22
C LYS A 116 -2.08 -5.56 -21.67
N VAL A 117 -0.92 -5.70 -22.32
CA VAL A 117 -0.63 -5.14 -23.65
C VAL A 117 -0.72 -6.22 -24.74
N GLN A 118 -1.21 -7.41 -24.39
CA GLN A 118 -1.50 -8.52 -25.29
C GLN A 118 -3.01 -8.71 -25.38
#